data_AF-A0A536F2M1-F1
#
_entry.id   AF-A0A536F2M1-F1
#
_cell.length_a   1.000
_cell.length_b   1.000
_cell.length_c   1.000
_cell.angle_alpha   90.00
_cell.angle_beta   90.00
_cell.angle_gamma   90.00
#
_symmetry.space_group_name_H-M   'P 1'
#
loop_
_entity.id
_entity.type
_entity.pdbx_description
1 polymer ?
#
loop_
_entity_poly.entity_id
_entity_poly.type
_entity_poly.pdbx_seq_one_letter_code
_entity_poly.pdbx_strand_id
1 'polypeptide(L)'
;MIDQHGQRHTMTAEECAFGYRDSVFKTARDGWAIVSARFRTTSESPKLVRARLLEVQTHRRATQPIEQRSLGSTFKNPPGEAAGRLIDACGLKGTRIGGAQISVKHANFIVNVGGATADDVLALMAEMRHRVFERFGIELEPEIRVIGRAPGG
;
A
#
# COMPACT_ATOMS: atom_id res chain seq x y z
N MET A 1 -21.41 0.34 9.81
CA MET A 1 -20.29 -0.39 10.46
C MET A 1 -20.88 -1.26 11.56
N ILE A 2 -20.16 -2.29 11.97
CA ILE A 2 -20.51 -3.17 13.08
C ILE A 2 -19.33 -3.17 14.05
N ASP A 3 -19.57 -2.92 15.33
CA ASP A 3 -18.52 -2.99 16.36
C ASP A 3 -18.29 -4.43 16.85
N GLN A 4 -17.31 -4.61 17.75
CA GLN A 4 -16.98 -5.91 18.34
C GLN A 4 -18.11 -6.55 19.17
N HIS A 5 -19.15 -5.78 19.53
CA HIS A 5 -20.33 -6.25 20.25
C HIS A 5 -21.50 -6.54 19.30
N GLY A 6 -21.29 -6.46 17.99
CA GLY A 6 -22.32 -6.68 16.98
C GLY A 6 -23.27 -5.49 16.80
N GLN A 7 -22.99 -4.33 17.41
CA GLN A 7 -23.86 -3.16 17.29
C GLN A 7 -23.58 -2.40 15.99
N ARG A 8 -24.65 -1.91 15.35
CA ARG A 8 -24.55 -1.19 14.08
C ARG A 8 -24.37 0.31 14.31
N HIS A 9 -23.35 0.87 13.67
CA HIS A 9 -23.02 2.30 13.71
C HIS A 9 -23.02 2.91 12.30
N THR A 10 -23.37 4.19 12.20
CA THR A 10 -23.23 5.01 10.99
C THR A 10 -22.40 6.23 11.34
N MET A 11 -21.45 6.60 10.49
CA MET A 11 -20.60 7.78 10.70
C MET A 11 -20.57 8.64 9.44
N THR A 12 -20.42 9.94 9.62
CA THR A 12 -20.14 10.88 8.54
C THR A 12 -18.68 10.80 8.10
N ALA A 13 -18.33 11.49 7.00
CA ALA A 13 -16.95 11.55 6.53
C ALA A 13 -16.03 12.26 7.53
N GLU A 14 -16.54 13.28 8.21
CA GLU A 14 -15.84 14.05 9.24
C GLU A 14 -15.55 13.17 10.46
N GLU A 15 -16.53 12.40 10.92
CA GLU A 15 -16.37 11.46 12.04
C GLU A 15 -15.38 10.33 11.75
N CYS A 16 -15.21 9.96 10.48
CA CYS A 16 -14.20 8.99 10.07
C CYS A 16 -12.75 9.52 10.21
N ALA A 17 -12.57 10.83 10.42
CA ALA A 17 -11.30 11.54 10.57
C ALA A 17 -10.23 11.06 9.58
N PHE A 18 -10.55 11.11 8.28
CA PHE A 18 -9.65 10.66 7.23
C PHE A 18 -8.38 11.53 7.17
N GLY A 19 -7.22 10.87 7.12
CA GLY A 19 -5.91 11.47 6.94
C GLY A 19 -5.10 10.75 5.86
N TYR A 20 -3.85 11.17 5.63
CA TYR A 20 -2.98 10.50 4.68
C TYR A 20 -2.71 9.05 5.12
N ARG A 21 -3.27 8.09 4.38
CA ARG A 21 -3.24 6.65 4.72
C ARG A 21 -3.78 6.34 6.11
N ASP A 22 -4.68 7.17 6.63
CA ASP A 22 -5.16 7.05 8.01
C ASP A 22 -6.64 7.34 8.17
N SER A 23 -7.22 6.81 9.24
CA SER A 23 -8.62 7.03 9.66
C SER A 23 -8.82 6.55 11.09
N VAL A 24 -9.93 6.94 11.72
CA VAL A 24 -10.31 6.44 13.05
C VAL A 24 -10.38 4.91 13.15
N PHE A 25 -10.61 4.22 12.02
CA PHE A 25 -10.67 2.75 11.95
C PHE A 25 -9.32 2.07 12.20
N LYS A 26 -8.21 2.80 12.08
CA LYS A 26 -6.86 2.30 12.38
C LYS A 26 -6.42 2.61 13.81
N THR A 27 -7.11 3.52 14.50
CA THR A 27 -6.68 4.09 15.78
C THR A 27 -7.71 3.89 16.89
N ALA A 28 -8.87 4.55 16.81
CA ALA A 28 -9.86 4.60 17.88
C ALA A 28 -10.99 3.55 17.74
N ARG A 29 -11.05 2.85 16.61
CA ARG A 29 -12.12 1.90 16.25
C ARG A 29 -11.56 0.60 15.70
N ASP A 30 -10.44 0.14 16.26
CA ASP A 30 -9.87 -1.15 15.90
C ASP A 30 -10.88 -2.29 16.18
N GLY A 31 -10.87 -3.31 15.34
CA GLY A 31 -11.84 -4.42 15.39
C GLY A 31 -13.24 -4.11 14.86
N TRP A 32 -13.54 -2.88 14.46
CA TRP A 32 -14.83 -2.55 13.82
C TRP A 32 -14.86 -3.01 12.35
N ALA A 33 -15.98 -3.56 11.92
CA ALA A 33 -16.21 -3.98 10.54
C ALA A 33 -16.98 -2.91 9.73
N ILE A 34 -16.39 -2.44 8.64
CA ILE A 34 -17.06 -1.57 7.68
C ILE A 34 -17.90 -2.45 6.73
N VAL A 35 -19.22 -2.30 6.78
CA VAL A 35 -20.18 -3.15 6.01
C VAL A 35 -20.84 -2.41 4.84
N SER A 36 -20.70 -1.10 4.77
CA SER A 36 -21.28 -0.27 3.70
C SER A 36 -20.62 1.11 3.70
N ALA A 37 -20.47 1.72 2.53
CA ALA A 37 -20.06 3.11 2.37
C ALA A 37 -20.98 3.82 1.36
N ARG A 38 -21.22 5.11 1.57
CA ARG A 38 -22.01 5.96 0.66
C ARG A 38 -21.09 7.07 0.15
N PHE A 39 -20.98 7.18 -1.17
CA PHE A 39 -20.20 8.22 -1.82
C PHE A 39 -21.13 9.29 -2.37
N ARG A 40 -20.78 10.55 -2.16
CA ARG A 40 -21.40 11.67 -2.87
C ARG A 40 -20.61 11.91 -4.15
N THR A 41 -21.27 11.84 -5.29
CA THR A 41 -20.66 12.03 -6.61
C THR A 41 -21.29 13.22 -7.32
N THR A 42 -20.62 13.72 -8.35
CA THR A 42 -21.17 14.71 -9.29
C THR A 42 -21.56 14.03 -10.60
N SER A 43 -22.55 14.60 -11.29
CA SER A 43 -22.95 14.13 -12.63
C SER A 43 -21.98 14.67 -13.67
N GLU A 44 -21.61 13.82 -14.64
CA GLU A 44 -20.75 14.19 -15.76
C GLU A 44 -21.12 13.36 -17.00
N SER A 45 -20.74 13.83 -18.19
CA SER A 45 -20.88 13.08 -19.44
C SER A 45 -20.25 11.69 -19.33
N PRO A 46 -20.97 10.60 -19.68
CA PRO A 46 -20.43 9.25 -19.69
C PRO A 46 -19.15 9.11 -20.53
N LYS A 47 -19.01 9.90 -21.60
CA LYS A 47 -17.82 9.92 -22.46
C LYS A 47 -16.58 10.43 -21.71
N LEU A 48 -16.73 11.51 -20.94
CA LEU A 48 -15.62 12.11 -20.17
C LEU A 48 -15.20 11.22 -19.01
N VAL A 49 -16.18 10.65 -18.29
CA VAL A 49 -15.91 9.65 -17.23
C VAL A 49 -15.13 8.47 -17.81
N ARG A 50 -15.57 7.92 -18.95
CA ARG A 50 -14.89 6.80 -19.60
C ARG A 50 -13.46 7.16 -20.03
N ALA A 51 -13.25 8.35 -20.58
CA ALA A 51 -11.92 8.80 -20.98
C ALA A 51 -10.95 8.87 -19.78
N ARG A 52 -11.37 9.47 -18.65
CA ARG A 52 -10.57 9.54 -17.43
C ARG A 52 -10.29 8.16 -16.83
N LEU A 53 -11.27 7.26 -16.85
CA LEU A 53 -11.08 5.88 -16.40
C LEU A 53 -10.03 5.15 -17.25
N LEU A 54 -10.07 5.30 -18.57
CA LEU A 54 -9.09 4.71 -19.48
C LEU A 54 -7.70 5.29 -19.27
N GLU A 55 -7.58 6.60 -19.06
CA GLU A 55 -6.31 7.27 -18.74
C GLU A 55 -5.69 6.72 -17.45
N VAL A 56 -6.45 6.65 -16.36
CA VAL A 56 -5.99 6.11 -15.08
C VAL A 56 -5.57 4.64 -15.22
N GLN A 57 -6.34 3.83 -15.94
CA GLN A 57 -6.00 2.43 -16.18
C GLN A 57 -4.74 2.27 -17.02
N THR A 58 -4.60 3.08 -18.08
CA THR A 58 -3.42 3.07 -18.96
C THR A 58 -2.18 3.49 -18.19
N HIS A 59 -2.27 4.55 -17.40
CA HIS A 59 -1.18 4.99 -16.54
C HIS A 59 -0.77 3.92 -15.53
N ARG A 60 -1.73 3.31 -14.82
CA ARG A 60 -1.43 2.20 -13.88
C ARG A 60 -0.81 0.99 -14.59
N ARG A 61 -1.32 0.63 -15.77
CA ARG A 61 -0.75 -0.42 -16.62
C ARG A 61 0.68 -0.10 -17.06
N ALA A 62 1.02 1.17 -17.26
CA ALA A 62 2.37 1.57 -17.64
C ALA A 62 3.33 1.61 -16.44
N THR A 63 2.86 2.02 -15.25
CA THR A 63 3.74 2.34 -14.11
C THR A 63 3.76 1.29 -13.00
N GLN A 64 2.78 0.39 -12.91
CA GLN A 64 2.65 -0.56 -11.81
C GLN A 64 2.64 -2.03 -12.29
N PRO A 65 3.13 -2.97 -11.48
CA PRO A 65 3.15 -4.40 -11.82
C PRO A 65 1.76 -5.05 -11.62
N ILE A 66 0.72 -4.51 -12.27
CA ILE A 66 -0.68 -4.90 -12.03
C ILE A 66 -1.01 -6.36 -12.43
N GLU A 67 -0.17 -6.98 -13.25
CA GLU A 67 -0.35 -8.36 -13.73
C GLU A 67 0.35 -9.38 -12.81
N GLN A 68 1.13 -8.91 -11.84
CA GLN A 68 1.86 -9.74 -10.90
C GLN A 68 1.20 -9.71 -9.53
N ARG A 69 1.33 -10.81 -8.78
CA ARG A 69 0.89 -10.88 -7.39
C ARG A 69 1.79 -9.96 -6.56
N SER A 70 1.24 -8.89 -6.00
CA SER A 70 2.00 -7.88 -5.23
C SER A 70 1.23 -7.42 -4.01
N LEU A 71 1.94 -6.74 -3.11
CA LEU A 71 1.39 -6.19 -1.86
C LEU A 71 0.86 -4.76 -2.03
N GLY A 72 0.89 -4.21 -3.24
CA GLY A 72 0.72 -2.78 -3.46
C GLY A 72 1.97 -1.98 -3.10
N SER A 73 1.80 -0.70 -2.78
CA SER A 73 2.89 0.14 -2.27
C SER A 73 3.32 -0.36 -0.89
N THR A 74 4.60 -0.69 -0.76
CA THR A 74 5.17 -1.31 0.45
C THR A 74 5.35 -0.30 1.56
N PHE A 75 5.81 0.91 1.22
CA PHE A 75 6.05 2.02 2.14
C PHE A 75 5.17 3.22 1.81
N LYS A 76 4.86 4.01 2.85
CA LYS A 76 4.29 5.36 2.71
C LYS A 76 5.29 6.29 2.04
N ASN A 77 4.78 7.34 1.40
CA ASN A 77 5.66 8.40 0.92
C ASN A 77 6.07 9.30 2.10
N PRO A 78 7.38 9.51 2.32
CA PRO A 78 7.84 10.51 3.27
C PRO A 78 7.42 11.93 2.83
N PRO A 79 7.33 12.92 3.75
CA PRO A 79 6.97 14.28 3.40
C PRO A 79 7.88 14.87 2.30
N GLY A 80 7.27 15.38 1.23
CA GLY A 80 8.01 15.98 0.10
C GLY A 80 8.71 14.96 -0.82
N GLU A 81 8.60 13.67 -0.55
CA GLU A 81 9.36 12.63 -1.25
C GLU A 81 8.49 11.48 -1.74
N ALA A 82 9.01 10.70 -2.69
CA ALA A 82 8.37 9.48 -3.16
C ALA A 82 9.21 8.27 -2.76
N ALA A 83 8.65 7.36 -1.95
CA ALA A 83 9.37 6.17 -1.50
C ALA A 83 9.92 5.36 -2.68
N GLY A 84 9.12 5.21 -3.75
CA GLY A 84 9.56 4.53 -4.98
C GLY A 84 10.79 5.19 -5.63
N ARG A 85 10.89 6.52 -5.61
CA ARG A 85 12.05 7.24 -6.14
C ARG A 85 13.29 7.00 -5.29
N LEU A 86 13.15 7.03 -3.97
CA LEU A 86 14.24 6.79 -3.01
C LEU A 86 14.79 5.36 -3.17
N ILE A 87 13.90 4.37 -3.20
CA ILE A 87 14.28 2.95 -3.36
C ILE A 87 14.93 2.70 -4.73
N ASP A 88 14.39 3.30 -5.80
CA ASP A 88 14.96 3.18 -7.15
C ASP A 88 16.34 3.81 -7.24
N ALA A 89 16.52 4.98 -6.61
CA ALA A 89 17.82 5.64 -6.56
C ALA A 89 18.87 4.76 -5.86
N CYS A 90 18.50 3.97 -4.85
CA CYS A 90 19.36 2.97 -4.22
C CYS A 90 19.70 1.75 -5.11
N GLY A 91 19.14 1.67 -6.33
CA GLY A 91 19.42 0.61 -7.29
C GLY A 91 18.79 -0.73 -6.94
N LEU A 92 17.70 -0.74 -6.15
CA LEU A 92 17.13 -1.96 -5.59
C LEU A 92 16.08 -2.65 -6.47
N LYS A 93 15.73 -2.08 -7.64
CA LYS A 93 14.81 -2.73 -8.58
C LYS A 93 15.36 -4.07 -9.03
N GLY A 94 14.54 -5.12 -8.96
CA GLY A 94 14.93 -6.48 -9.33
C GLY A 94 15.64 -7.27 -8.22
N THR A 95 16.03 -6.65 -7.11
CA THR A 95 16.59 -7.35 -5.95
C THR A 95 15.60 -8.40 -5.44
N ARG A 96 16.11 -9.61 -5.18
CA ARG A 96 15.32 -10.80 -4.90
C ARG A 96 15.83 -11.50 -3.64
N ILE A 97 14.90 -11.93 -2.79
CA ILE A 97 15.18 -12.84 -1.66
C ILE A 97 14.11 -13.94 -1.73
N GLY A 98 14.55 -15.20 -1.79
CA GLY A 98 13.65 -16.34 -1.97
C GLY A 98 12.70 -16.18 -3.16
N GLY A 99 11.39 -16.26 -2.90
CA GLY A 99 10.36 -16.06 -3.91
C GLY A 99 9.87 -14.61 -4.09
N ALA A 100 10.33 -13.67 -3.25
CA ALA A 100 9.95 -12.27 -3.31
C ALA A 100 10.98 -11.44 -4.11
N GLN A 101 10.52 -10.45 -4.86
CA GLN A 101 11.37 -9.55 -5.64
C GLN A 101 10.84 -8.11 -5.59
N ILE A 102 11.73 -7.12 -5.53
CA ILE A 102 11.37 -5.72 -5.76
C ILE A 102 11.07 -5.54 -7.25
N SER A 103 9.87 -5.08 -7.57
CA SER A 103 9.41 -4.92 -8.95
C SER A 103 10.37 -4.07 -9.78
N VAL A 104 10.83 -4.60 -10.91
CA VAL A 104 11.62 -3.87 -11.91
C VAL A 104 10.87 -2.67 -12.49
N LYS A 105 9.55 -2.67 -12.39
CA LYS A 105 8.68 -1.62 -12.92
C LYS A 105 8.47 -0.49 -11.92
N HIS A 106 8.26 -0.83 -10.65
CA HIS A 106 8.00 0.15 -9.59
C HIS A 106 8.70 -0.24 -8.29
N ALA A 107 9.73 0.50 -7.89
CA ALA A 107 10.60 0.10 -6.78
C ALA A 107 9.88 0.00 -5.41
N ASN A 108 8.78 0.74 -5.19
CA ASN A 108 7.97 0.61 -3.97
C ASN A 108 7.00 -0.61 -3.96
N PHE A 109 7.14 -1.56 -4.88
CA PHE A 109 6.29 -2.76 -4.95
C PHE A 109 7.16 -4.00 -4.80
N ILE A 110 6.79 -4.87 -3.87
CA ILE A 110 7.31 -6.24 -3.79
C ILE A 110 6.32 -7.16 -4.51
N VAL A 111 6.84 -7.97 -5.42
CA VAL A 111 6.12 -8.95 -6.23
C VAL A 111 6.52 -10.36 -5.82
N ASN A 112 5.56 -11.28 -5.85
CA ASN A 112 5.80 -12.70 -5.70
C ASN A 112 6.11 -13.29 -7.09
N VAL A 113 7.37 -13.63 -7.32
CA VAL A 113 7.84 -14.25 -8.58
C VAL A 113 7.77 -15.78 -8.56
N GLY A 114 7.22 -16.35 -7.49
CA GLY A 114 7.04 -17.78 -7.30
C GLY A 114 7.53 -18.22 -5.92
N GLY A 115 6.64 -18.77 -5.10
CA GLY A 115 6.99 -19.34 -3.80
C GLY A 115 7.41 -18.33 -2.72
N ALA A 116 7.10 -17.04 -2.87
CA ALA A 116 7.46 -16.04 -1.85
C ALA A 116 6.86 -16.38 -0.47
N THR A 117 7.70 -16.38 0.55
CA THR A 117 7.27 -16.48 1.95
C THR A 117 7.11 -15.10 2.58
N ALA A 118 6.47 -15.03 3.75
CA ALA A 118 6.41 -13.79 4.52
C ALA A 118 7.80 -13.31 4.94
N ASP A 119 8.70 -14.24 5.31
CA ASP A 119 10.08 -13.94 5.70
C ASP A 119 10.88 -13.33 4.55
N ASP A 120 10.69 -13.84 3.31
CA ASP A 120 11.29 -13.26 2.10
C ASP A 120 10.91 -11.79 1.91
N VAL A 121 9.62 -11.48 2.10
CA VAL A 121 9.08 -10.12 1.99
C VAL A 121 9.65 -9.22 3.08
N LEU A 122 9.65 -9.68 4.33
CA LEU A 122 10.16 -8.93 5.47
C LEU A 122 11.65 -8.64 5.35
N ALA A 123 12.43 -9.61 4.85
CA ALA A 123 13.85 -9.44 4.57
C ALA A 123 14.09 -8.37 3.48
N LEU A 124 13.30 -8.39 2.39
CA LEU A 124 13.39 -7.34 1.36
C LEU A 124 13.00 -5.97 1.90
N MET A 125 11.95 -5.89 2.73
CA MET A 125 11.55 -4.63 3.37
C MET A 125 12.65 -4.07 4.27
N ALA A 126 13.34 -4.93 5.04
CA ALA A 126 14.46 -4.53 5.88
C ALA A 126 15.61 -3.97 5.04
N GLU A 127 15.97 -4.64 3.95
CA GLU A 127 16.99 -4.17 3.00
C GLU A 127 16.61 -2.82 2.38
N MET A 128 15.36 -2.66 1.92
CA MET A 128 14.87 -1.40 1.36
C MET A 128 14.98 -0.24 2.35
N ARG A 129 14.56 -0.45 3.61
CA ARG A 129 14.67 0.54 4.68
C ARG A 129 16.12 0.89 4.96
N HIS A 130 16.96 -0.14 5.15
CA HIS A 130 18.37 0.03 5.47
C HIS A 130 19.10 0.88 4.42
N ARG A 131 18.94 0.56 3.13
CA ARG A 131 19.64 1.24 2.04
C ARG A 131 19.13 2.66 1.81
N VAL A 132 17.84 2.92 2.01
CA VAL A 132 17.28 4.27 1.91
C VAL A 132 17.73 5.12 3.09
N PHE A 133 17.76 4.56 4.30
CA PHE A 133 18.28 5.25 5.47
C PHE A 133 19.77 5.56 5.33
N GLU A 134 20.59 4.58 4.94
CA GLU A 134 22.04 4.74 4.73
C GLU A 134 22.35 5.87 3.74
N ARG A 135 21.60 5.93 2.63
CA ARG A 135 21.88 6.89 1.55
C ARG A 135 21.27 8.27 1.75
N PHE A 136 20.06 8.34 2.32
CA PHE A 136 19.27 9.58 2.37
C PHE A 136 18.99 10.07 3.80
N GLY A 137 19.31 9.27 4.83
CA GLY A 137 18.93 9.55 6.22
C GLY A 137 17.41 9.50 6.46
N ILE A 138 16.64 8.92 5.53
CA ILE A 138 15.19 8.87 5.59
C ILE A 138 14.75 7.47 6.03
N GLU A 139 13.98 7.41 7.11
CA GLU A 139 13.34 6.17 7.56
C GLU A 139 12.04 5.95 6.79
N LEU A 140 11.90 4.80 6.12
CA LEU A 140 10.67 4.46 5.41
C LEU A 140 9.67 3.77 6.33
N GLU A 141 8.47 4.35 6.47
CA GLU A 141 7.38 3.76 7.23
C GLU A 141 6.59 2.74 6.38
N PRO A 142 6.44 1.48 6.83
CA PRO A 142 5.61 0.50 6.14
C PRO A 142 4.16 0.97 5.99
N GLU A 143 3.59 0.80 4.79
CA GLU A 143 2.16 1.01 4.54
C GLU A 143 1.37 -0.30 4.74
N ILE A 144 2.00 -1.43 4.42
CA ILE A 144 1.40 -2.75 4.59
C ILE A 144 1.34 -3.14 6.07
N ARG A 145 0.28 -3.86 6.46
CA ARG A 145 0.17 -4.46 7.80
C ARG A 145 0.69 -5.89 7.76
N VAL A 146 1.66 -6.19 8.62
CA VAL A 146 2.11 -7.56 8.87
C VAL A 146 1.18 -8.17 9.93
N ILE A 147 0.58 -9.31 9.60
CA ILE A 147 -0.33 -10.04 10.49
C ILE A 147 0.13 -11.49 10.61
N GLY A 148 -0.12 -12.11 11.76
CA GLY A 148 0.34 -13.47 12.06
C GLY A 148 1.38 -13.50 13.18
N ARG A 149 1.88 -14.69 13.50
CA ARG A 149 2.95 -14.91 14.48
C ARG A 149 4.24 -15.27 13.75
N ALA A 150 5.37 -14.83 14.30
CA ALA A 150 6.66 -15.38 13.88
C ALA A 150 6.68 -16.89 14.16
N PRO A 151 7.24 -17.72 13.27
CA PRO A 151 7.41 -19.14 13.57
C PRO A 151 8.31 -19.31 14.80
N GLY A 152 7.77 -19.88 15.88
CA GLY A 152 8.52 -20.20 17.11
C GLY A 152 8.11 -19.51 18.41
N GLY A 153 6.83 -19.11 18.58
CA GLY A 153 6.29 -18.57 19.84
C GLY A 153 4.98 -19.20 20.25
#